data_AF-A0A0D3J8F5-F1
#
_entry.id   AF-A0A0D3J8F5-F1
#
_cell.length_a   1.000
_cell.length_b   1.000
_cell.length_c   1.000
_cell.angle_alpha   90.00
_cell.angle_beta   90.00
_cell.angle_gamma   90.00
#
_symmetry.space_group_name_H-M   'P 1'
#
loop_
_entity.id
_entity.type
_entity.pdbx_description
1 polymer ?
#
loop_
_entity_poly.entity_id
_entity_poly.type
_entity_poly.pdbx_seq_one_letter_code
_entity_poly.pdbx_strand_id
1 'polypeptide(L)'
;MGCLPASLPPCLQAAGQVVANALLDLLALPLGFGQPAHLWLSQAGPPAVRRLGAAALWNGLMVVGATTWAMSYAQQAVAASTAALVYAMEPVCAALIAALVLHESLAPLQIAGGVLVVFANAVASGVWRG
;
A
#
# COMPACT_ATOMS: atom_id res chain seq x y z
N MET A 1 -20.13 16.70 -27.30
CA MET A 1 -18.87 16.75 -26.51
C MET A 1 -19.19 17.36 -25.17
N GLY A 2 -19.68 16.55 -24.23
CA GLY A 2 -19.91 17.00 -22.85
C GLY A 2 -18.58 17.02 -22.12
N CYS A 3 -18.24 18.16 -21.52
CA CYS A 3 -17.03 18.32 -20.72
C CYS A 3 -16.98 17.24 -19.64
N LEU A 4 -15.98 16.37 -19.68
CA LEU A 4 -15.62 15.53 -18.53
C LEU A 4 -15.38 16.46 -17.33
N PRO A 5 -15.96 16.21 -16.16
CA PRO A 5 -15.75 17.06 -14.99
C PRO A 5 -14.24 17.13 -14.70
N ALA A 6 -13.78 18.32 -14.32
CA ALA A 6 -12.45 18.53 -13.75
C ALA A 6 -12.15 17.40 -12.76
N SER A 7 -10.95 16.80 -12.87
CA SER A 7 -10.48 15.69 -12.02
C SER A 7 -11.00 15.81 -10.58
N LEU A 8 -11.63 14.74 -10.08
CA LEU A 8 -12.17 14.71 -8.71
C LEU A 8 -11.08 15.15 -7.72
N PRO A 9 -11.43 15.90 -6.66
CA PRO A 9 -10.45 16.31 -5.67
C PRO A 9 -9.77 15.09 -5.01
N PRO A 10 -8.46 15.16 -4.69
CA PRO A 10 -7.68 14.02 -4.21
C PRO A 10 -8.27 13.32 -2.99
N CYS A 11 -8.86 14.07 -2.06
CA CYS A 11 -9.49 13.50 -0.88
C CYS A 11 -10.70 12.61 -1.23
N LEU A 12 -11.47 12.98 -2.25
CA LEU A 12 -12.64 12.21 -2.67
C LEU A 12 -12.23 10.97 -3.50
N GLN A 13 -11.19 11.08 -4.32
CA GLN A 13 -10.57 9.92 -4.97
C GLN A 13 -10.03 8.93 -3.93
N ALA A 14 -9.31 9.43 -2.92
CA ALA A 14 -8.76 8.60 -1.85
C ALA A 14 -9.85 7.90 -1.05
N ALA A 15 -10.93 8.61 -0.69
CA ALA A 15 -12.07 8.00 -0.02
C ALA A 15 -12.68 6.86 -0.85
N GLY A 16 -12.83 7.05 -2.17
CA GLY A 16 -13.30 6.01 -3.09
C GLY A 16 -12.37 4.79 -3.13
N GLN A 17 -11.05 5.01 -3.19
CA GLN A 17 -10.04 3.94 -3.16
C GLN A 17 -10.11 3.13 -1.85
N VAL A 18 -10.22 3.79 -0.69
CA VAL A 18 -10.36 3.11 0.61
C VAL A 18 -11.61 2.25 0.65
N VAL A 19 -12.75 2.75 0.17
CA VAL A 19 -14.00 1.97 0.14
C VAL A 19 -13.87 0.75 -0.79
N ALA A 20 -13.29 0.93 -1.98
CA ALA A 20 -13.09 -0.17 -2.92
C ALA A 20 -12.19 -1.27 -2.36
N ASN A 21 -11.06 -0.90 -1.74
CA ASN A 21 -10.15 -1.84 -1.11
C ASN A 21 -10.80 -2.56 0.07
N ALA A 22 -11.54 -1.83 0.93
CA ALA A 22 -12.24 -2.45 2.05
C ALA A 22 -13.28 -3.49 1.60
N LEU A 23 -13.98 -3.24 0.48
CA LEU A 23 -14.90 -4.21 -0.10
C LEU A 23 -14.18 -5.44 -0.64
N LEU A 24 -13.06 -5.25 -1.34
CA LEU A 24 -12.20 -6.34 -1.82
C LEU A 24 -11.67 -7.19 -0.65
N ASP A 25 -11.21 -6.53 0.42
CA ASP A 25 -10.71 -7.20 1.62
C ASP A 25 -11.81 -8.00 2.31
N LEU A 26 -13.03 -7.46 2.42
CA LEU A 26 -14.18 -8.20 2.97
C LEU A 26 -14.54 -9.43 2.13
N LEU A 27 -14.42 -9.35 0.81
CA LEU A 27 -14.64 -10.48 -0.09
C LEU A 27 -13.52 -11.53 -0.02
N ALA A 28 -12.28 -11.09 0.18
CA ALA A 28 -11.10 -11.95 0.28
C ALA A 28 -10.91 -12.56 1.67
N LEU A 29 -11.45 -11.93 2.73
CA LEU A 29 -11.31 -12.34 4.13
C LEU A 29 -11.62 -13.83 4.39
N PRO A 30 -12.69 -14.42 3.81
CA PRO A 30 -13.02 -15.84 3.98
C PRO A 30 -11.94 -16.80 3.46
N LEU A 31 -11.05 -16.35 2.56
CA LEU A 31 -10.02 -17.17 1.93
C LEU A 31 -8.70 -17.17 2.73
N GLY A 32 -8.52 -16.25 3.68
CA GLY A 32 -7.22 -15.97 4.30
C GLY A 32 -7.08 -16.25 5.80
N PHE A 33 -8.17 -16.30 6.57
CA PHE A 33 -8.09 -16.39 8.03
C PHE A 33 -8.84 -17.59 8.61
N GLY A 34 -8.10 -18.54 9.19
CA GLY A 34 -8.64 -19.77 9.79
C GLY A 34 -9.36 -19.60 11.13
N GLN A 35 -9.47 -18.39 11.67
CA GLN A 35 -10.20 -18.05 12.89
C GLN A 35 -10.88 -16.68 12.73
N PRO A 36 -12.18 -16.53 13.06
CA PRO A 36 -12.87 -15.27 12.92
C PRO A 36 -12.46 -14.29 14.05
N ALA A 37 -12.13 -13.06 13.69
CA ALA A 37 -11.52 -12.05 14.58
C ALA A 37 -12.31 -11.77 15.87
N HIS A 38 -13.63 -11.95 15.87
CA HIS A 38 -14.47 -11.76 17.04
C HIS A 38 -14.17 -12.77 18.17
N LEU A 39 -13.69 -13.98 17.85
CA LEU A 39 -13.31 -15.00 18.84
C LEU A 39 -11.99 -14.67 19.54
N TRP A 40 -11.06 -14.02 18.82
CA TRP A 40 -9.83 -13.53 19.43
C TRP A 40 -10.11 -12.33 20.34
N LEU A 41 -10.95 -11.39 19.89
CA LEU A 41 -11.33 -10.20 20.66
C LEU A 41 -12.02 -10.54 21.99
N SER A 42 -12.85 -11.60 22.01
CA SER A 42 -13.50 -12.06 23.25
C SER A 42 -12.53 -12.67 24.26
N GLN A 43 -11.33 -13.09 23.82
CA GLN A 43 -10.29 -13.68 24.65
C GLN A 43 -9.12 -12.70 24.96
N ALA A 44 -9.09 -11.54 24.30
CA ALA A 44 -7.99 -10.59 24.38
C ALA A 44 -8.02 -9.78 25.69
N GLY A 45 -6.90 -9.79 26.43
CA GLY A 45 -6.76 -8.95 27.62
C GLY A 45 -6.61 -7.45 27.30
N PRO A 46 -6.83 -6.54 28.28
CA PRO A 46 -6.70 -5.09 28.10
C PRO A 46 -5.40 -4.59 27.43
N PRO A 47 -4.19 -5.13 27.73
CA PRO A 47 -2.97 -4.66 27.07
C PRO A 47 -2.89 -5.07 25.59
N ALA A 48 -3.48 -6.21 25.21
CA ALA A 48 -3.53 -6.65 23.81
C ALA A 48 -4.45 -5.73 22.99
N VAL A 49 -5.62 -5.38 23.53
CA VAL A 49 -6.56 -4.44 22.89
C VAL A 49 -5.92 -3.07 22.71
N ARG A 50 -5.18 -2.56 23.71
CA ARG A 50 -4.49 -1.25 23.59
C ARG A 50 -3.43 -1.25 22.49
N ARG A 51 -2.63 -2.31 22.38
CA ARG A 51 -1.63 -2.46 21.31
C ARG A 51 -2.28 -2.55 19.94
N LEU A 52 -3.37 -3.32 19.82
CA LEU A 52 -4.14 -3.41 18.59
C LEU A 52 -4.73 -2.05 18.20
N GLY A 53 -5.32 -1.32 19.15
CA GLY A 53 -5.83 0.02 18.91
C GLY A 53 -4.76 0.99 18.44
N ALA A 54 -3.58 0.99 19.07
CA ALA A 54 -2.45 1.81 18.64
C ALA A 54 -1.96 1.44 17.22
N ALA A 55 -1.84 0.14 16.93
CA ALA A 55 -1.47 -0.35 15.61
C ALA A 55 -2.54 0.03 14.55
N ALA A 56 -3.82 -0.10 14.89
CA ALA A 56 -4.92 0.26 14.01
C ALA A 56 -4.97 1.77 13.74
N LEU A 57 -4.69 2.61 14.74
CA LEU A 57 -4.59 4.06 14.57
C LEU A 57 -3.42 4.44 13.67
N TRP A 58 -2.25 3.85 13.89
CA TRP A 58 -1.08 4.06 13.03
C TRP A 58 -1.36 3.62 11.59
N ASN A 59 -1.92 2.43 11.40
CA ASN A 59 -2.28 1.90 10.10
C ASN A 59 -3.32 2.77 9.41
N GLY A 60 -4.39 3.14 10.12
CA GLY A 60 -5.46 4.00 9.57
C GLY A 60 -4.95 5.38 9.16
N LEU A 61 -4.10 6.01 9.97
CA LEU A 61 -3.60 7.36 9.69
C LEU A 61 -2.51 7.37 8.61
N MET A 62 -1.47 6.56 8.78
CA MET A 62 -0.28 6.61 7.92
C MET A 62 -0.40 5.69 6.72
N VAL A 63 -0.77 4.43 6.93
CA VAL A 63 -0.77 3.40 5.88
C VAL A 63 -2.00 3.45 4.99
N VAL A 64 -3.14 3.92 5.51
CA VAL A 64 -4.37 4.07 4.73
C VAL A 64 -4.59 5.53 4.36
N GLY A 65 -4.62 6.44 5.33
CA GLY A 65 -4.94 7.85 5.09
C GLY A 65 -3.89 8.58 4.24
N ALA A 66 -2.66 8.68 4.74
CA ALA A 66 -1.62 9.49 4.13
C ALA A 66 -1.15 8.95 2.76
N THR A 67 -0.91 7.64 2.66
CA THR A 67 -0.48 6.98 1.41
C THR A 67 -1.55 7.07 0.32
N THR A 68 -2.82 6.78 0.62
CA THR A 68 -3.90 6.80 -0.37
C THR A 68 -4.17 8.21 -0.85
N TRP A 69 -4.11 9.21 0.06
CA TRP A 69 -4.16 10.61 -0.34
C TRP A 69 -2.99 10.99 -1.25
N ALA A 70 -1.75 10.63 -0.89
CA ALA A 70 -0.57 10.95 -1.68
C ALA A 70 -0.62 10.30 -3.07
N MET A 71 -1.11 9.05 -3.15
CA MET A 71 -1.32 8.34 -4.41
C MET A 71 -2.39 9.02 -5.26
N SER A 72 -3.56 9.30 -4.68
CA SER A 72 -4.64 10.03 -5.36
C SER A 72 -4.22 11.44 -5.82
N TYR A 73 -3.32 12.08 -5.07
CA TYR A 73 -2.71 13.34 -5.48
C TYR A 73 -1.79 13.16 -6.68
N ALA A 74 -0.84 12.21 -6.62
CA ALA A 74 0.10 11.95 -7.70
C ALA A 74 -0.61 11.51 -9.00
N GLN A 75 -1.66 10.70 -8.90
CA GLN A 75 -2.45 10.21 -10.03
C GLN A 75 -3.22 11.30 -10.80
N GLN A 76 -3.27 12.53 -10.29
CA GLN A 76 -3.74 13.67 -11.09
C GLN A 76 -2.73 14.11 -12.16
N ALA A 77 -1.44 13.82 -11.94
CA ALA A 77 -0.35 14.23 -12.82
C ALA A 77 0.25 13.05 -13.62
N VAL A 78 0.03 11.81 -13.19
CA VAL A 78 0.58 10.61 -13.84
C VAL A 78 -0.50 9.61 -14.21
N ALA A 79 -0.28 8.85 -15.28
CA ALA A 79 -1.18 7.77 -15.66
C ALA A 79 -1.23 6.67 -14.59
N ALA A 80 -2.39 6.03 -14.45
CA ALA A 80 -2.59 4.96 -13.47
C ALA A 80 -1.61 3.79 -13.65
N SER A 81 -1.24 3.47 -14.89
CA SER A 81 -0.23 2.45 -15.21
C SER A 81 1.16 2.82 -14.68
N THR A 82 1.57 4.08 -14.82
CA THR A 82 2.82 4.60 -14.27
C THR A 82 2.80 4.59 -12.74
N ALA A 83 1.69 5.01 -12.13
CA ALA A 83 1.53 4.95 -10.67
C ALA A 83 1.64 3.50 -10.14
N ALA A 84 1.06 2.53 -10.84
CA ALA A 84 1.16 1.11 -10.46
C ALA A 84 2.60 0.58 -10.52
N LEU A 85 3.40 1.02 -11.51
CA LEU A 85 4.82 0.68 -11.62
C LEU A 85 5.64 1.27 -10.45
N VAL A 86 5.33 2.49 -10.03
CA VAL A 86 5.95 3.08 -8.83
C VAL A 86 5.53 2.31 -7.58
N TYR A 87 4.26 1.91 -7.48
CA TYR A 87 3.76 1.15 -6.34
C TYR A 87 4.41 -0.24 -6.22
N ALA A 88 4.67 -0.90 -7.34
CA ALA A 88 5.39 -2.17 -7.38
C ALA A 88 6.83 -2.08 -6.81
N MET A 89 7.39 -0.87 -6.69
CA MET A 89 8.71 -0.63 -6.08
C MET A 89 8.68 -0.51 -4.55
N GLU A 90 7.50 -0.51 -3.93
CA GLU A 90 7.32 -0.41 -2.47
C GLU A 90 8.25 -1.34 -1.66
N PRO A 91 8.35 -2.66 -1.93
CA PRO A 91 9.23 -3.53 -1.14
C PRO A 91 10.71 -3.16 -1.24
N VAL A 92 11.15 -2.59 -2.38
CA VAL A 92 12.53 -2.12 -2.56
C VAL A 92 12.77 -0.87 -1.74
N CYS A 93 11.85 0.10 -1.81
CA CYS A 93 11.92 1.32 -1.01
C CYS A 93 11.88 1.02 0.49
N ALA A 94 11.00 0.12 0.93
CA ALA A 94 10.89 -0.30 2.31
C ALA A 94 12.19 -0.94 2.81
N ALA A 95 12.78 -1.86 2.04
CA ALA A 95 14.05 -2.49 2.39
C ALA A 95 15.20 -1.47 2.49
N LEU A 96 15.28 -0.50 1.57
CA LEU A 96 16.30 0.55 1.61
C LEU A 96 16.11 1.47 2.82
N ILE A 97 14.89 1.89 3.12
CA ILE A 97 14.60 2.73 4.28
C ILE A 97 14.89 1.97 5.58
N ALA A 98 14.54 0.68 5.68
CA ALA A 98 14.86 -0.15 6.84
C ALA A 98 16.38 -0.26 7.04
N ALA A 99 17.15 -0.49 5.97
CA ALA A 99 18.61 -0.52 6.04
C ALA A 99 19.21 0.84 6.46
N LEU A 100 18.60 1.96 6.06
CA LEU A 100 19.10 3.32 6.39
C LEU A 100 18.71 3.78 7.79
N VAL A 101 17.45 3.58 8.20
CA VAL A 101 16.87 4.13 9.44
C VAL A 101 17.04 3.14 10.60
N LEU A 102 16.85 1.85 10.33
CA LEU A 102 16.91 0.79 11.32
C LEU A 102 18.26 0.08 11.35
N HIS A 103 19.16 0.41 10.41
CA HIS A 103 20.48 -0.19 10.25
C HIS A 103 20.44 -1.72 10.07
N GLU A 104 19.36 -2.24 9.49
CA GLU A 104 19.22 -3.66 9.16
C GLU A 104 20.12 -4.04 7.99
N SER A 105 20.71 -5.24 8.07
CA SER A 105 21.49 -5.81 6.98
C SER A 105 20.58 -6.49 5.95
N LEU A 106 20.79 -6.20 4.68
CA LEU A 106 20.04 -6.82 3.59
C LEU A 106 20.62 -8.20 3.26
N ALA A 107 19.80 -9.24 3.37
CA ALA A 107 20.18 -10.60 3.01
C ALA A 107 20.41 -10.69 1.48
N PRO A 108 21.30 -11.58 1.01
CA PRO A 108 21.58 -11.73 -0.43
C PRO A 108 20.33 -12.01 -1.27
N LEU A 109 19.38 -12.77 -0.75
CA LEU A 109 18.12 -13.06 -1.43
C LEU A 109 17.20 -11.84 -1.52
N GLN A 110 17.19 -10.98 -0.50
CA GLN A 110 16.44 -9.71 -0.53
C GLN A 110 17.02 -8.76 -1.59
N ILE A 111 18.35 -8.73 -1.72
CA ILE A 111 19.03 -7.95 -2.77
C ILE A 111 18.66 -8.51 -4.15
N ALA A 112 18.75 -9.82 -4.35
CA ALA A 112 18.39 -10.46 -5.62
C ALA A 112 16.91 -10.20 -6.01
N GLY A 113 16.00 -10.33 -5.04
CA GLY A 113 14.59 -9.99 -5.23
C GLY A 113 14.39 -8.51 -5.57
N GLY A 114 15.09 -7.60 -4.87
CA GLY A 114 15.02 -6.16 -5.14
C GLY A 114 15.52 -5.79 -6.53
N VAL A 115 16.64 -6.39 -6.97
CA VAL A 115 17.16 -6.23 -8.34
C VAL A 115 16.14 -6.73 -9.38
N LEU A 116 15.51 -7.88 -9.13
CA LEU A 116 14.49 -8.42 -10.02
C LEU A 116 13.27 -7.49 -10.14
N VAL A 117 12.82 -6.89 -9.04
CA VAL A 117 11.72 -5.90 -9.04
C VAL A 117 12.09 -4.66 -9.86
N VAL A 118 13.27 -4.07 -9.62
CA VAL A 118 13.76 -2.92 -10.40
C VAL A 118 13.83 -3.26 -11.89
N PHE A 119 14.38 -4.43 -12.22
CA PHE A 119 14.49 -4.87 -13.61
C PHE A 119 13.11 -5.03 -14.25
N ALA A 120 12.19 -5.76 -13.62
CA ALA A 120 10.83 -5.94 -14.14
C ALA A 120 10.11 -4.60 -14.36
N ASN A 121 10.31 -3.64 -13.45
CA ASN A 121 9.71 -2.32 -13.56
C ASN A 121 10.29 -1.51 -14.74
N ALA A 122 11.60 -1.62 -14.97
CA ALA A 122 12.25 -1.01 -16.13
C ALA A 122 11.76 -1.63 -17.46
N VAL A 123 11.46 -2.94 -17.48
CA VAL A 123 10.80 -3.62 -18.62
C VAL A 123 9.43 -3.06 -18.89
N ALA A 124 8.60 -3.02 -17.86
CA ALA A 124 7.21 -2.64 -18.01
C ALA A 124 7.03 -1.14 -18.32
N SER A 125 7.91 -0.28 -17.81
CA SER A 125 7.92 1.16 -18.14
C SER A 125 8.42 1.46 -19.56
N GLY A 126 9.14 0.53 -20.20
CA GLY A 126 9.71 0.74 -21.53
C GLY A 126 10.81 1.80 -21.56
N VAL A 127 11.45 2.09 -20.42
CA VAL A 127 12.44 3.18 -20.26
C VAL A 127 13.64 3.06 -21.21
N TRP A 128 13.90 1.87 -21.73
CA TRP A 128 14.95 1.55 -22.71
C TRP A 128 14.53 1.65 -24.18
N ARG A 129 13.28 2.03 -24.47
CA ARG A 129 12.82 2.30 -25.85
C ARG A 129 13.07 3.75 -26.29
N GLY A 130 13.96 4.47 -25.59
CA GLY A 130 14.42 5.81 -25.96
C GLY A 130 15.50 5.78 -27.04
#